data_AF-A0A2V8W146-F1
#
_entry.id   AF-A0A2V8W146-F1
#
_cell.length_a   1.000
_cell.length_b   1.000
_cell.length_c   1.000
_cell.angle_alpha   90.00
_cell.angle_beta   90.00
_cell.angle_gamma   90.00
#
_symmetry.space_group_name_H-M   'P 1'
#
loop_
_entity.id
_entity.type
_entity.pdbx_description
1 polymer ?
#
loop_
_entity_poly.entity_id
_entity_poly.type
_entity_poly.pdbx_seq_one_letter_code
_entity_poly.pdbx_strand_id
1 'polypeptide(L)' 'MVATAGVWKKKCDALRTKRNSLFAAYTKDPQNISLAREIKALDDEIADCTQHVEQERRAEQRASSTAAKLLTTSK' A
#
# COMPACT_ATOMS: atom_id res chain seq x y z
N MET A 1 14.30 -4.33 6.28
CA MET A 1 13.48 -5.33 7.01
C MET A 1 12.53 -5.94 5.99
N VAL A 2 12.88 -7.07 5.38
CA VAL A 2 12.20 -7.56 4.15
C VAL A 2 10.84 -8.23 4.44
N ALA A 3 10.61 -8.68 5.68
CA ALA A 3 9.41 -9.43 6.06
C ALA A 3 8.11 -8.61 6.01
N THR A 4 8.16 -7.30 6.26
CA THR A 4 6.98 -6.42 6.25
C THR A 4 6.52 -6.11 4.83
N ALA A 5 7.44 -5.81 3.92
CA ALA A 5 7.15 -5.47 2.52
C ALA A 5 6.36 -6.58 1.79
N GLY A 6 6.67 -7.86 2.07
CA GLY A 6 5.94 -9.00 1.49
C GLY A 6 4.51 -9.16 2.02
N VAL A 7 4.25 -8.75 3.26
CA VAL A 7 2.92 -8.81 3.89
C VAL A 7 2.01 -7.71 3.35
N TRP A 8 2.52 -6.48 3.29
CA TRP A 8 1.77 -5.35 2.72
C TRP A 8 1.45 -5.56 1.24
N LYS A 9 2.39 -6.10 0.45
CA LYS A 9 2.15 -6.42 -0.96
C LYS A 9 0.99 -7.41 -1.16
N LYS A 10 0.98 -8.52 -0.41
CA LYS A 10 -0.11 -9.51 -0.46
C LYS A 10 -1.45 -8.92 -0.01
N LYS A 11 -1.45 -8.07 1.02
CA LYS A 11 -2.65 -7.40 1.52
C LYS A 11 -3.23 -6.43 0.47
N CYS A 12 -2.38 -5.58 -0.11
CA CYS A 12 -2.74 -4.70 -1.23
C CYS A 12 -3.36 -5.49 -2.40
N ASP A 13 -2.75 -6.59 -2.83
CA ASP A 13 -3.26 -7.40 -3.95
C ASP A 13 -4.62 -8.05 -3.65
N ALA A 14 -4.83 -8.51 -2.41
CA ALA A 14 -6.11 -9.05 -1.97
C ALA A 14 -7.21 -7.98 -1.97
N LEU A 15 -6.91 -6.78 -1.45
CA LEU A 15 -7.82 -5.63 -1.45
C LEU A 15 -8.17 -5.20 -2.89
N ARG A 16 -7.18 -5.19 -3.79
CA ARG A 16 -7.38 -4.83 -5.20
C ARG A 16 -8.27 -5.82 -5.94
N THR A 17 -8.08 -7.12 -5.68
CA THR A 17 -8.95 -8.19 -6.21
C THR A 17 -10.38 -8.00 -5.74
N LYS A 18 -10.57 -7.77 -4.43
CA LYS A 18 -11.89 -7.56 -3.83
C LYS A 18 -12.57 -6.30 -4.40
N ARG A 19 -11.82 -5.21 -4.54
CA ARG A 19 -12.32 -3.96 -5.15
C ARG A 19 -12.77 -4.18 -6.59
N ASN A 20 -12.00 -4.90 -7.41
CA ASN A 20 -12.39 -5.21 -8.78
C ASN A 20 -13.68 -6.02 -8.86
N SER A 21 -13.85 -7.03 -8.01
CA SER A 21 -15.10 -7.81 -7.95
C SER A 21 -16.29 -6.94 -7.56
N LEU A 22 -16.14 -6.08 -6.55
CA LEU A 22 -17.20 -5.14 -6.15
C LEU A 22 -17.49 -4.11 -7.23
N PHE A 23 -16.46 -3.62 -7.92
CA PHE A 23 -16.62 -2.67 -9.02
C PHE A 23 -17.40 -3.30 -10.18
N ALA A 24 -17.13 -4.57 -10.50
CA ALA A 24 -17.86 -5.33 -11.51
C ALA A 24 -19.32 -5.58 -11.11
N ALA A 25 -19.61 -5.75 -9.82
CA ALA A 25 -20.97 -5.83 -9.31
C ALA A 25 -21.67 -4.46 -9.38
N TYR A 26 -20.99 -3.39 -8.98
CA TYR A 26 -21.50 -2.02 -9.02
C TYR A 26 -21.74 -1.51 -10.44
N THR A 27 -20.93 -1.92 -11.43
CA THR A 27 -21.19 -1.57 -12.84
C THR A 27 -22.46 -2.21 -13.37
N LYS A 28 -22.88 -3.34 -12.81
CA LYS A 28 -24.16 -4.01 -13.16
C LYS A 28 -25.34 -3.42 -12.40
N ASP A 29 -25.11 -2.92 -11.18
CA ASP A 29 -26.13 -2.25 -10.35
C ASP A 29 -25.57 -0.93 -9.75
N PRO A 30 -25.59 0.16 -10.53
CA PRO A 30 -25.04 1.44 -10.10
C PRO A 30 -25.85 2.14 -9.00
N GLN A 31 -27.09 1.70 -8.75
CA GLN A 31 -27.93 2.25 -7.68
C GLN A 31 -27.57 1.65 -6.31
N ASN A 32 -26.70 0.65 -6.29
CA ASN A 32 -26.26 0.02 -5.07
C ASN A 32 -25.20 0.88 -4.34
N ILE A 33 -25.69 1.89 -3.61
CA ILE A 33 -24.84 2.82 -2.84
C ILE A 33 -24.01 2.07 -1.79
N SER A 34 -24.49 0.93 -1.28
CA SER A 34 -23.74 0.06 -0.37
C SER A 34 -22.45 -0.45 -1.02
N LEU A 35 -22.51 -0.92 -2.27
CA LEU A 35 -21.33 -1.33 -3.04
C LEU A 35 -20.37 -0.15 -3.26
N ALA A 36 -20.89 1.04 -3.58
CA ALA A 36 -20.05 2.23 -3.74
C ALA A 36 -19.30 2.60 -2.45
N ARG A 37 -19.96 2.50 -1.30
CA ARG A 37 -19.34 2.76 0.01
C ARG A 37 -18.25 1.71 0.33
N GLU A 38 -18.50 0.44 0.04
CA GLU A 38 -17.49 -0.61 0.24
C GLU A 38 -16.29 -0.46 -0.70
N ILE A 39 -16.52 -0.12 -1.97
CA ILE A 39 -15.45 0.18 -2.94
C ILE A 39 -14.59 1.33 -2.41
N LYS A 40 -15.21 2.41 -1.93
CA LYS A 40 -14.48 3.55 -1.37
C LYS A 40 -13.62 3.16 -0.18
N ALA A 41 -14.16 2.40 0.78
CA ALA A 41 -13.40 1.94 1.93
C ALA A 41 -12.18 1.09 1.52
N LEU A 42 -12.33 0.26 0.49
CA LEU A 42 -11.22 -0.51 -0.07
C LEU A 42 -10.16 0.38 -0.75
N ASP A 43 -10.58 1.42 -1.47
CA ASP A 43 -9.66 2.35 -2.10
C ASP A 43 -8.85 3.15 -1.05
N ASP A 44 -9.49 3.54 0.06
CA ASP A 44 -8.82 4.17 1.21
C ASP A 44 -7.78 3.21 1.83
N GLU A 45 -8.12 1.93 2.06
CA GLU A 45 -7.17 0.93 2.57
C GLU A 45 -6.01 0.64 1.60
N ILE A 46 -6.25 0.67 0.28
CA ILE A 46 -5.20 0.51 -0.74
C ILE A 46 -4.26 1.72 -0.73
N ALA A 47 -4.78 2.94 -0.53
CA ALA A 47 -3.98 4.15 -0.41
C ALA A 47 -3.05 4.07 0.82
N ASP A 48 -3.57 3.65 1.97
CA ASP A 48 -2.79 3.44 3.19
C ASP A 48 -1.71 2.37 3.00
N CYS A 49 -2.06 1.24 2.37
CA CYS A 49 -1.11 0.18 2.07
C CYS A 49 0.01 0.65 1.13
N THR A 50 -0.32 1.46 0.12
CA THR A 50 0.67 2.06 -0.80
C THR A 50 1.57 3.05 -0.06
N GLN A 51 1.00 3.85 0.83
CA GLN A 51 1.75 4.79 1.65
C GLN A 51 2.73 4.08 2.59
N HIS A 52 2.30 3.00 3.24
CA HIS A 52 3.18 2.21 4.11
C HIS A 52 4.36 1.60 3.35
N VAL A 53 4.13 1.02 2.17
CA VAL A 53 5.22 0.46 1.35
C VAL A 53 6.23 1.55 0.94
N GLU A 54 5.75 2.74 0.55
CA GLU A 54 6.62 3.85 0.17
C GLU A 54 7.35 4.46 1.37
N GLN A 55 6.70 4.56 2.54
CA GLN A 55 7.34 5.01 3.78
C GLN A 55 8.47 4.06 4.22
N GLU A 56 8.24 2.75 4.18
CA GLU A 56 9.27 1.73 4.47
C GLU A 56 10.44 1.87 3.49
N ARG A 57 10.16 2.03 2.19
CA ARG A 57 11.20 2.24 1.16
C ARG A 57 12.04 3.50 1.44
N ARG A 58 11.39 4.60 1.85
CA ARG A 58 12.08 5.85 2.20
C ARG A 58 12.88 5.74 3.50
N ALA A 59 12.38 5.00 4.49
CA ALA A 59 13.09 4.72 5.73
C ALA A 59 14.37 3.89 5.46
N GLU A 60 14.29 2.88 4.58
CA GLU A 60 15.45 2.10 4.15
C GLU A 60 16.48 2.95 3.41
N GLN A 61 16.05 3.86 2.53
CA GLN A 61 16.97 4.79 1.85
C GLN A 61 17.63 5.78 2.82
N ARG A 62 16.90 6.29 3.83
CA ARG A 62 17.48 7.14 4.88
C ARG A 62 18.49 6.39 5.73
N ALA A 63 18.20 5.15 6.12
CA ALA A 63 19.14 4.32 6.88
C ALA A 63 20.43 4.05 6.07
N SER A 64 20.31 3.75 4.78
CA SER A 64 21.45 3.53 3.88
C SER A 64 22.30 4.81 3.71
N SER A 65 21.67 5.97 3.56
CA SER A 65 22.39 7.26 3.42
C SER A 65 23.09 7.70 4.71
N THR A 66 22.55 7.35 5.87
CA THR A 66 23.14 7.69 7.18
C THR A 66 24.36 6.80 7.45
N ALA A 67 24.30 5.52 7.10
CA ALA A 67 25.45 4.61 7.18
C ALA A 67 26.60 5.03 6.26
N ALA A 68 26.30 5.47 5.02
CA ALA A 68 27.31 5.95 4.08
C ALA A 68 28.02 7.23 4.58
N LYS A 69 27.33 8.08 5.34
CA LYS A 69 27.87 9.34 5.87
C LYS A 69 28.76 9.16 7.10
N LEU A 70 28.55 8.10 7.90
CA LEU A 70 29.39 7.73 9.03
C LEU A 70 30.73 7.08 8.62
N LEU A 71 30.77 6.43 7.46
CA LEU A 71 31.98 5.79 6.91
C LEU A 71 33.00 6.77 6.33
N THR A 72 32.59 8.01 6.00
CA THR A 72 33.47 9.00 5.36
C THR A 72 34.03 10.04 6.32
N THR A 73 33.64 10.01 7.61
CA THR A 73 34.13 10.91 8.66
C THR A 73 35.04 10.19 9.64
N SER A 74 36.06 9.51 9.14
CA SER A 74 37.23 9.14 9.95
C SER A 74 38.46 9.55 9.14
N LYS A 75 39.04 10.68 9.52
CA LYS A 75 40.36 11.11 9.08
C LYS A 75 41.06 11.78 10.24
#